data_AF-A0A7W3YFM2-F1
#
_entry.id   AF-A0A7W3YFM2-F1
#
_cell.length_a   1.000
_cell.length_b   1.000
_cell.length_c   1.000
_cell.angle_alpha   90.00
_cell.angle_beta   90.00
_cell.angle_gamma   90.00
#
_symmetry.space_group_name_H-M   'P 1'
#
loop_
_entity.id
_entity.type
_entity.pdbx_description
1 polymer ?
#
loop_
_entity_poly.entity_id
_entity_poly.type
_entity_poly.pdbx_seq_one_letter_code
_entity_poly.pdbx_strand_id
1 'polypeptide(L)'
;MDDSTAIEAMFAHRVGDPREWYKRARALISAARASEERAAEQLDPFEAMEMHRVTSMLYGLALEGLFKALIVLQRHGDPTDSEWCPEARFPKELGTHDLLKLGGMVDAKLPAEFGWELTYFTDAVVWMGRYPCSKSGEEGSIFVDSRAFAKAEAIYKQYSRRFSLSG
;
A
#
# COMPACT_ATOMS: atom_id res chain seq x y z
N MET A 1 -16.50 29.24 14.13
CA MET A 1 -15.89 28.52 12.99
C MET A 1 -17.03 27.73 12.40
N ASP A 2 -17.37 27.95 11.14
CA ASP A 2 -18.42 27.18 10.45
C ASP A 2 -17.99 25.71 10.40
N ASP A 3 -18.90 24.78 10.67
CA ASP A 3 -18.66 23.34 10.67
C ASP A 3 -18.08 22.87 9.32
N SER A 4 -18.45 23.53 8.21
CA SER A 4 -17.89 23.27 6.89
C SER A 4 -16.38 23.52 6.82
N THR A 5 -15.90 24.60 7.44
CA THR A 5 -14.47 24.96 7.44
C THR A 5 -13.64 24.01 8.31
N ALA A 6 -14.21 23.52 9.41
CA ALA A 6 -13.56 22.55 10.28
C ALA A 6 -13.38 21.19 9.57
N ILE A 7 -14.41 20.72 8.84
CA ILE A 7 -14.36 19.47 8.08
C ILE A 7 -13.31 19.53 6.97
N GLU A 8 -13.24 20.63 6.23
CA GLU A 8 -12.24 20.84 5.17
C GLU A 8 -10.81 20.83 5.72
N ALA A 9 -10.58 21.50 6.86
CA ALA A 9 -9.28 21.51 7.52
C ALA A 9 -8.87 20.10 8.01
N MET A 10 -9.80 19.34 8.58
CA MET A 10 -9.54 17.95 8.99
C MET A 10 -9.22 17.05 7.79
N PHE A 11 -9.93 17.23 6.69
CA PHE A 11 -9.70 16.49 5.46
C PHE A 11 -8.32 16.80 4.87
N ALA A 12 -7.99 18.10 4.74
CA ALA A 12 -6.70 18.57 4.27
C ALA A 12 -5.56 17.97 5.12
N HIS A 13 -5.68 18.04 6.44
CA HIS A 13 -4.68 17.50 7.34
C HIS A 13 -4.49 15.98 7.17
N ARG A 14 -5.58 15.20 7.07
CA ARG A 14 -5.47 13.74 6.94
C ARG A 14 -4.87 13.30 5.60
N VAL A 15 -5.19 14.01 4.53
CA VAL A 15 -4.69 13.70 3.19
C VAL A 15 -3.26 14.20 2.99
N GLY A 16 -2.93 15.37 3.55
CA GLY A 16 -1.61 15.98 3.42
C GLY A 16 -0.58 15.52 4.44
N ASP A 17 -0.98 14.81 5.51
CA ASP A 17 -0.05 14.32 6.54
C ASP A 17 0.50 12.94 6.14
N PRO A 18 1.78 12.82 5.76
CA PRO A 18 2.37 11.55 5.33
C PRO A 18 2.39 10.49 6.44
N ARG A 19 2.32 10.89 7.72
CA ARG A 19 2.29 9.98 8.88
C ARG A 19 0.97 9.22 8.97
N GLU A 20 -0.14 9.84 8.57
CA GLU A 20 -1.45 9.17 8.55
C GLU A 20 -1.48 8.03 7.52
N TRP A 21 -0.91 8.26 6.34
CA TRP A 21 -0.71 7.22 5.32
C TRP A 21 0.21 6.11 5.81
N TYR A 22 1.36 6.47 6.37
CA TYR A 22 2.33 5.50 6.87
C TYR A 22 1.78 4.66 8.04
N LYS A 23 1.01 5.26 8.95
CA LYS A 23 0.35 4.54 10.06
C LYS A 23 -0.58 3.45 9.54
N ARG A 24 -1.34 3.73 8.48
CA ARG A 24 -2.20 2.73 7.80
C ARG A 24 -1.36 1.65 7.11
N ALA A 25 -0.32 2.03 6.38
CA ALA A 25 0.59 1.10 5.74
C ALA A 25 1.20 0.10 6.74
N ARG A 26 1.61 0.60 7.92
CA ARG A 26 2.14 -0.22 9.01
C ARG A 26 1.12 -1.20 9.57
N ALA A 27 -0.12 -0.76 9.78
CA ALA A 27 -1.18 -1.66 10.24
C ALA A 27 -1.46 -2.77 9.22
N LEU A 28 -1.47 -2.43 7.93
CA LEU A 28 -1.71 -3.37 6.84
C LEU A 28 -0.59 -4.41 6.71
N ILE A 29 0.68 -4.01 6.78
CA ILE A 29 1.77 -5.00 6.69
C ILE A 29 1.82 -5.90 7.93
N SER A 30 1.48 -5.38 9.12
CA SER A 30 1.31 -6.21 10.32
C SER A 30 0.18 -7.24 10.14
N ALA A 31 -0.95 -6.84 9.55
CA ALA A 31 -2.04 -7.75 9.25
C ALA A 31 -1.66 -8.79 8.17
N ALA A 32 -0.87 -8.39 7.17
CA ALA A 32 -0.35 -9.30 6.15
C ALA A 32 0.52 -10.41 6.77
N ARG A 33 1.49 -10.03 7.62
CA ARG A 33 2.35 -10.98 8.35
C ARG A 33 1.56 -11.97 9.19
N ALA A 34 0.59 -11.48 9.97
CA ALA A 34 -0.27 -12.33 10.78
C ALA A 34 -1.12 -13.29 9.92
N SER A 35 -1.57 -12.83 8.75
CA SER A 35 -2.34 -13.67 7.81
C SER A 35 -1.46 -14.74 7.16
N GLU A 36 -0.22 -14.41 6.84
CA GLU A 36 0.79 -15.34 6.31
C GLU A 36 1.11 -16.45 7.31
N GLU A 37 1.38 -16.07 8.57
CA GLU A 37 1.59 -17.02 9.67
C GLU A 37 0.39 -17.96 9.82
N ARG A 38 -0.82 -17.41 9.78
CA ARG A 38 -2.05 -18.20 9.89
C ARG A 38 -2.27 -19.12 8.68
N ALA A 39 -1.79 -18.76 7.50
CA ALA A 39 -1.89 -19.58 6.28
C ALA A 39 -1.05 -20.84 6.37
N ALA A 40 0.13 -20.75 6.99
CA ALA A 40 0.98 -21.89 7.25
C ALA A 40 0.37 -22.92 8.22
N GLU A 41 -0.60 -22.49 9.04
CA GLU A 41 -1.29 -23.35 10.02
C GLU A 41 -2.53 -24.05 9.46
N GLN A 42 -3.00 -23.69 8.25
CA GLN A 42 -4.20 -24.27 7.68
C GLN A 42 -3.97 -25.72 7.25
N LEU A 43 -4.91 -26.60 7.60
CA LEU A 43 -4.90 -28.01 7.20
C LEU A 43 -5.50 -28.20 5.79
N ASP A 44 -6.43 -27.34 5.38
CA ASP A 44 -7.01 -27.35 4.04
C ASP A 44 -6.16 -26.50 3.07
N PRO A 45 -5.57 -27.10 2.02
CA PRO A 45 -4.82 -26.37 1.01
C PRO A 45 -5.64 -25.29 0.28
N PHE A 46 -6.96 -25.46 0.15
CA PHE A 46 -7.82 -24.47 -0.50
C PHE A 46 -8.02 -23.24 0.38
N GLU A 47 -8.28 -23.43 1.68
CA GLU A 47 -8.35 -22.33 2.64
C GLU A 47 -7.00 -21.62 2.75
N ALA A 48 -5.88 -22.36 2.76
CA ALA A 48 -4.54 -21.78 2.74
C ALA A 48 -4.31 -20.88 1.51
N MET A 49 -4.78 -21.33 0.34
CA MET A 49 -4.68 -20.56 -0.90
C MET A 49 -5.51 -19.27 -0.86
N GLU A 50 -6.76 -19.33 -0.37
CA GLU A 50 -7.59 -18.13 -0.21
C GLU A 50 -6.94 -17.14 0.77
N MET A 51 -6.37 -17.63 1.87
CA MET A 51 -5.66 -16.76 2.80
C MET A 51 -4.40 -16.15 2.19
N HIS A 52 -3.67 -16.86 1.33
CA HIS A 52 -2.56 -16.25 0.60
C HIS A 52 -3.01 -15.17 -0.37
N ARG A 53 -4.18 -15.29 -1.02
CA ARG A 53 -4.73 -14.23 -1.87
C ARG A 53 -5.06 -12.98 -1.05
N VAL A 54 -5.70 -13.17 0.10
CA VAL A 54 -5.97 -12.07 1.05
C VAL A 54 -4.66 -11.44 1.55
N THR A 55 -3.67 -12.27 1.88
CA THR A 55 -2.33 -11.83 2.32
C THR A 55 -1.64 -11.00 1.22
N SER A 56 -1.74 -11.41 -0.03
CA SER A 56 -1.21 -10.68 -1.19
C SER A 56 -1.86 -9.29 -1.32
N MET A 57 -3.18 -9.21 -1.16
CA MET A 57 -3.90 -7.93 -1.14
C MET A 57 -3.43 -7.04 0.02
N LEU A 58 -3.26 -7.60 1.22
CA LEU A 58 -2.80 -6.83 2.38
C LEU A 58 -1.38 -6.28 2.18
N TYR A 59 -0.45 -7.08 1.63
CA TYR A 59 0.87 -6.59 1.24
C TYR A 59 0.78 -5.49 0.19
N GLY A 60 -0.04 -5.66 -0.85
CA GLY A 60 -0.24 -4.64 -1.87
C GLY A 60 -0.81 -3.33 -1.33
N LEU A 61 -1.83 -3.40 -0.46
CA LEU A 61 -2.40 -2.23 0.21
C LEU A 61 -1.37 -1.56 1.15
N ALA A 62 -0.51 -2.34 1.81
CA ALA A 62 0.55 -1.80 2.65
C ALA A 62 1.59 -1.03 1.83
N LEU A 63 2.03 -1.58 0.70
CA LEU A 63 2.93 -0.90 -0.22
C LEU A 63 2.29 0.34 -0.83
N GLU A 64 1.00 0.26 -1.20
CA GLU A 64 0.23 1.41 -1.69
C GLU A 64 0.25 2.55 -0.67
N GLY A 65 -0.10 2.25 0.59
CA GLY A 65 -0.09 3.22 1.67
C GLY A 65 1.29 3.83 1.92
N LEU A 66 2.35 3.02 1.85
CA LEU A 66 3.73 3.49 2.01
C LEU A 66 4.15 4.41 0.86
N PHE A 67 3.87 4.04 -0.39
CA PHE A 67 4.21 4.88 -1.53
C PHE A 67 3.45 6.20 -1.51
N LYS A 68 2.16 6.17 -1.17
CA LYS A 68 1.36 7.39 -1.00
C LYS A 68 1.92 8.27 0.13
N ALA A 69 2.35 7.67 1.24
CA ALA A 69 3.02 8.40 2.32
C ALA A 69 4.29 9.11 1.83
N LEU A 70 5.11 8.44 1.02
CA LEU A 70 6.35 9.01 0.48
C LEU A 70 6.09 10.12 -0.54
N ILE A 71 5.10 9.95 -1.42
CA ILE A 71 4.70 10.98 -2.39
C ILE A 71 4.20 12.22 -1.66
N VAL A 72 3.35 12.04 -0.63
CA VAL A 72 2.84 13.15 0.20
C VAL A 72 4.00 13.84 0.92
N LEU A 73 4.96 13.09 1.49
CA LEU A 73 6.15 13.64 2.14
C LEU A 73 7.03 14.44 1.15
N GLN A 74 7.25 13.92 -0.06
CA GLN A 74 8.02 14.61 -1.10
C GLN A 74 7.35 15.91 -1.56
N ARG A 75 6.01 15.95 -1.58
CA ARG A 75 5.23 17.10 -2.06
C ARG A 75 5.06 18.19 -1.00
N HIS A 76 4.75 17.80 0.24
CA HIS A 76 4.36 18.74 1.28
C HIS A 76 5.43 18.93 2.36
N GLY A 77 6.47 18.09 2.41
CA GLY A 77 7.49 18.15 3.44
C GLY A 77 7.02 17.57 4.78
N ASP A 78 7.75 17.92 5.84
CA ASP A 78 7.44 17.46 7.20
C ASP A 78 6.22 18.23 7.75
N PRO A 79 5.16 17.55 8.22
CA PRO A 79 3.98 18.20 8.79
C PRO A 79 4.23 18.95 10.11
N THR A 80 5.42 18.84 10.70
CA THR A 80 5.86 19.65 11.85
C THR A 80 6.49 20.98 11.43
N ASP A 81 6.75 21.18 10.14
CA ASP A 81 7.30 22.42 9.63
C ASP A 81 6.25 23.54 9.67
N SER A 82 6.69 24.75 10.03
CA SER A 82 5.82 25.92 10.18
C SER A 82 5.21 26.39 8.85
N GLU A 83 5.83 26.02 7.73
CA GLU A 83 5.37 26.33 6.38
C GLU A 83 4.42 25.26 5.82
N TRP A 84 4.15 24.17 6.57
CA TRP A 84 3.29 23.09 6.11
C TRP A 84 1.84 23.56 5.95
N CYS A 85 1.36 23.59 4.71
CA CYS A 85 0.02 24.03 4.36
C CYS A 85 -0.66 23.02 3.44
N PRO A 86 -1.40 22.03 3.99
CA PRO A 86 -2.04 21.01 3.18
C PRO A 86 -3.28 21.56 2.44
N GLU A 87 -3.48 21.11 1.21
CA GLU A 87 -4.65 21.46 0.41
C GLU A 87 -5.87 20.61 0.83
N ALA A 88 -7.05 21.20 0.92
CA ALA A 88 -8.32 20.49 1.16
C ALA A 88 -8.83 19.73 -0.09
N ARG A 89 -7.93 19.03 -0.78
CA ARG A 89 -8.22 18.32 -2.02
C ARG A 89 -7.48 16.99 -2.06
N PHE A 90 -8.18 15.93 -2.44
CA PHE A 90 -7.52 14.65 -2.73
C PHE A 90 -6.67 14.75 -4.00
N PRO A 91 -5.35 14.49 -3.93
CA PRO A 91 -4.50 14.51 -5.13
C PRO A 91 -4.90 13.40 -6.10
N LYS A 92 -5.14 13.74 -7.37
CA LYS A 92 -5.64 12.79 -8.39
C LYS A 92 -4.69 11.62 -8.59
N GLU A 93 -3.39 11.90 -8.54
CA GLU A 93 -2.31 10.94 -8.68
C GLU A 93 -2.30 9.86 -7.59
N LEU A 94 -2.77 10.19 -6.37
CA LEU A 94 -2.91 9.24 -5.26
C LEU A 94 -4.19 8.40 -5.36
N GLY A 95 -5.05 8.65 -6.35
CA GLY A 95 -6.31 7.91 -6.54
C GLY A 95 -6.15 6.55 -7.21
N THR A 96 -4.94 6.19 -7.62
CA THR A 96 -4.66 4.90 -8.26
C THR A 96 -4.34 3.80 -7.24
N HIS A 97 -4.56 2.55 -7.65
CA HIS A 97 -4.10 1.32 -6.99
C HIS A 97 -2.91 0.68 -7.72
N ASP A 98 -2.47 1.29 -8.82
CA ASP A 98 -1.33 0.84 -9.61
C ASP A 98 -0.02 1.10 -8.86
N LEU A 99 0.55 0.05 -8.28
CA LEU A 99 1.80 0.09 -7.53
C LEU A 99 3.02 0.33 -8.43
N LEU A 100 2.95 -0.04 -9.71
CA LEU A 100 4.02 0.24 -10.66
C LEU A 100 4.13 1.75 -10.89
N LYS A 101 2.98 2.40 -11.11
CA LYS A 101 2.90 3.86 -11.23
C LYS A 101 3.31 4.57 -9.94
N LEU A 102 2.76 4.16 -8.79
CA LEU A 102 3.10 4.77 -7.50
C LEU A 102 4.58 4.58 -7.15
N GLY A 103 5.11 3.38 -7.36
CA GLY A 103 6.53 3.08 -7.15
C GLY A 103 7.44 3.94 -8.02
N GLY A 104 7.09 4.12 -9.31
CA GLY A 104 7.84 5.01 -10.21
C GLY A 104 7.81 6.49 -9.82
N MET A 105 6.75 6.95 -9.12
CA MET A 105 6.70 8.31 -8.56
C MET A 105 7.61 8.45 -7.33
N VAL A 106 7.80 7.38 -6.56
CA VAL A 106 8.66 7.36 -5.37
C VAL A 106 10.14 7.26 -5.75
N ASP A 107 10.48 6.30 -6.61
CA ASP A 107 11.83 6.04 -7.13
C ASP A 107 11.71 5.45 -8.54
N ALA A 108 12.30 6.12 -9.55
CA ALA A 108 12.26 5.69 -10.93
C ALA A 108 12.89 4.30 -11.19
N LYS A 109 13.71 3.78 -10.25
CA LYS A 109 14.31 2.45 -10.35
C LYS A 109 13.39 1.32 -9.87
N LEU A 110 12.40 1.61 -9.02
CA LEU A 110 11.50 0.59 -8.47
C LEU A 110 10.80 -0.25 -9.55
N PRO A 111 10.19 0.34 -10.60
CA PRO A 111 9.57 -0.44 -11.68
C PRO A 111 10.54 -1.35 -12.42
N ALA A 112 11.81 -0.95 -12.55
CA ALA A 112 12.81 -1.77 -13.23
C ALA A 112 13.30 -2.93 -12.35
N GLU A 113 13.40 -2.72 -11.03
CA GLU A 113 13.91 -3.71 -10.09
C GLU A 113 12.84 -4.70 -9.62
N PHE A 114 11.59 -4.23 -9.42
CA PHE A 114 10.49 -5.00 -8.84
C PHE A 114 9.22 -4.97 -9.69
N GLY A 115 9.34 -4.74 -11.01
CA GLY A 115 8.18 -4.50 -11.87
C GLY A 115 7.15 -5.64 -11.87
N TRP A 116 7.63 -6.89 -11.81
CA TRP A 116 6.75 -8.05 -11.72
C TRP A 116 6.01 -8.09 -10.39
N GLU A 117 6.70 -7.93 -9.26
CA GLU A 117 6.10 -7.92 -7.93
C GLU A 117 5.09 -6.78 -7.76
N LEU A 118 5.41 -5.58 -8.26
CA LEU A 118 4.50 -4.43 -8.22
C LEU A 118 3.24 -4.68 -9.05
N THR A 119 3.36 -5.34 -10.20
CA THR A 119 2.20 -5.75 -11.01
C THR A 119 1.37 -6.80 -10.28
N TYR A 120 2.03 -7.83 -9.74
CA TYR A 120 1.39 -8.89 -8.96
C TYR A 120 0.55 -8.33 -7.80
N PHE A 121 1.13 -7.43 -7.00
CA PHE A 121 0.44 -6.82 -5.87
C PHE A 121 -0.64 -5.82 -6.31
N THR A 122 -0.48 -5.17 -7.46
CA THR A 122 -1.56 -4.35 -8.05
C THR A 122 -2.77 -5.22 -8.37
N ASP A 123 -2.56 -6.36 -9.02
CA ASP A 123 -3.63 -7.31 -9.35
C ASP A 123 -4.28 -7.89 -8.10
N ALA A 124 -3.49 -8.18 -7.06
CA ALA A 124 -4.00 -8.64 -5.76
C ALA A 124 -4.92 -7.60 -5.11
N VAL A 125 -4.54 -6.31 -5.12
CA VAL A 125 -5.35 -5.21 -4.56
C VAL A 125 -6.63 -4.98 -5.34
N VAL A 126 -6.53 -4.96 -6.67
CA VAL A 126 -7.66 -4.60 -7.54
C VAL A 126 -8.66 -5.76 -7.66
N TRP A 127 -8.17 -7.00 -7.72
CA TRP A 127 -8.99 -8.14 -8.09
C TRP A 127 -8.71 -9.43 -7.29
N MET A 128 -7.52 -10.02 -7.43
CA MET A 128 -7.25 -11.41 -7.01
C MET A 128 -7.46 -11.66 -5.51
N GLY A 129 -7.24 -10.67 -4.64
CA GLY A 129 -7.51 -10.82 -3.20
C GLY A 129 -8.97 -10.65 -2.79
N ARG A 130 -9.85 -10.29 -3.73
CA ARG A 130 -11.26 -9.91 -3.47
C ARG A 130 -12.26 -10.82 -4.17
N TYR A 131 -11.89 -11.39 -5.31
CA TYR A 131 -12.77 -12.18 -6.15
C TYR A 131 -12.21 -13.60 -6.29
N PRO A 132 -13.06 -14.64 -6.25
CA PRO A 132 -12.62 -16.04 -6.29
C PRO A 132 -12.20 -16.50 -7.70
N CYS A 133 -12.32 -15.64 -8.71
CA CYS A 133 -12.09 -15.96 -10.11
C CYS A 133 -11.30 -14.86 -10.81
N SER A 134 -10.75 -15.20 -11.98
CA SER A 134 -10.12 -14.24 -12.86
C SER A 134 -11.14 -13.26 -13.45
N LYS A 135 -10.67 -12.08 -13.88
CA LYS A 135 -11.55 -11.06 -14.48
C LYS A 135 -12.09 -11.48 -15.85
N SER A 136 -11.33 -12.29 -16.59
CA SER A 136 -11.59 -12.69 -17.98
C SER A 136 -11.98 -14.17 -18.14
N GLY A 137 -11.97 -14.97 -17.07
CA GLY A 137 -12.07 -16.44 -17.15
C GLY A 137 -10.72 -17.13 -17.38
N GLU A 138 -9.62 -16.38 -17.47
CA GLU A 138 -8.26 -16.90 -17.52
C GLU A 138 -7.74 -17.20 -16.09
N GLU A 139 -8.14 -18.34 -15.54
CA GLU A 139 -7.85 -18.73 -14.14
C GLU A 139 -6.34 -18.81 -13.79
N GLY A 140 -5.45 -18.80 -14.78
CA GLY A 140 -4.00 -18.65 -14.56
C GLY A 140 -3.59 -17.30 -13.95
N SER A 141 -4.44 -16.27 -14.04
CA SER A 141 -4.17 -14.93 -13.50
C SER A 141 -4.34 -14.81 -11.98
N ILE A 142 -4.73 -15.89 -11.30
CA ILE A 142 -5.03 -15.93 -9.86
C ILE A 142 -3.96 -16.71 -9.08
N PHE A 143 -2.81 -16.94 -9.70
CA PHE A 143 -1.68 -17.66 -9.12
C PHE A 143 -1.14 -16.93 -7.90
N VAL A 144 -0.85 -17.68 -6.84
CA VAL A 144 -0.22 -17.17 -5.62
C VAL A 144 1.28 -17.44 -5.69
N ASP A 145 2.10 -16.39 -5.55
CA ASP A 145 3.54 -16.55 -5.36
C ASP A 145 3.96 -16.09 -3.96
N SER A 146 4.18 -17.04 -3.06
CA SER A 146 4.63 -16.73 -1.69
C SER A 146 6.01 -16.06 -1.64
N ARG A 147 6.85 -16.19 -2.68
CA ARG A 147 8.15 -15.50 -2.75
C ARG A 147 7.97 -14.00 -2.93
N ALA A 148 6.83 -13.55 -3.45
CA ALA A 148 6.52 -12.13 -3.56
C ALA A 148 6.43 -11.45 -2.19
N PHE A 149 6.05 -12.17 -1.13
CA PHE A 149 5.94 -11.60 0.23
C PHE A 149 7.28 -11.11 0.76
N ALA A 150 8.34 -11.92 0.60
CA ALA A 150 9.69 -11.51 0.97
C ALA A 150 10.17 -10.27 0.21
N LYS A 151 9.73 -10.09 -1.05
CA LYS A 151 10.02 -8.91 -1.85
C LYS A 151 9.23 -7.69 -1.39
N ALA A 152 7.95 -7.84 -1.07
CA ALA A 152 7.15 -6.78 -0.45
C ALA A 152 7.78 -6.30 0.86
N GLU A 153 8.23 -7.24 1.70
CA GLU A 153 8.95 -6.95 2.95
C GLU A 153 10.25 -6.17 2.70
N ALA A 154 11.04 -6.57 1.69
CA ALA A 154 12.27 -5.88 1.32
C ALA A 154 12.01 -4.43 0.89
N ILE A 155 11.03 -4.23 -0.02
CA ILE A 155 10.58 -2.89 -0.45
C ILE A 155 10.12 -2.09 0.76
N TYR A 156 9.20 -2.64 1.56
CA TYR A 156 8.65 -1.94 2.72
C TYR A 156 9.76 -1.53 3.69
N LYS A 157 10.68 -2.43 4.02
CA LYS A 157 11.80 -2.16 4.94
C LYS A 157 12.75 -1.10 4.40
N GLN A 158 13.02 -1.08 3.10
CA GLN A 158 13.89 -0.07 2.48
C GLN A 158 13.27 1.33 2.59
N TYR A 159 12.00 1.44 2.24
CA TYR A 159 11.33 2.73 2.04
C TYR A 159 10.69 3.30 3.33
N SER A 160 10.32 2.45 4.29
CA SER A 160 9.80 2.87 5.61
C SER A 160 10.85 3.57 6.50
N ARG A 161 12.15 3.46 6.19
CA ARG A 161 13.23 4.12 6.94
C ARG A 161 13.04 5.62 7.04
N ARG A 162 12.43 6.25 6.03
CA ARG A 162 12.10 7.69 6.04
C ARG A 162 11.18 8.11 7.18
N PHE A 163 10.42 7.17 7.73
CA PHE A 163 9.49 7.39 8.84
C PHE A 163 9.97 6.78 10.17
N SER A 164 11.11 6.08 10.16
CA SER A 164 11.69 5.44 11.34
C SER A 164 12.76 6.29 12.02
N LEU A 165 13.21 7.36 11.36
CA LEU A 165 14.26 8.28 11.85
C LEU A 165 13.71 9.59 12.44
N SER A 166 12.38 9.69 12.58
CA SER A 166 11.68 10.89 13.06
C SER A 166 11.03 10.69 14.43
N GLY A 167 11.56 9.77 15.25
CA GLY A 167 11.08 9.46 16.60
C GLY A 167 12.22 9.35 17.59
#